data_AF-A0A061FM86-F1
#
_entry.id   AF-A0A061FM86-F1
#
_cell.length_a   1.000
_cell.length_b   1.000
_cell.length_c   1.000
_cell.angle_alpha   90.00
_cell.angle_beta   90.00
_cell.angle_gamma   90.00
#
_symmetry.space_group_name_H-M   'P 1'
#
loop_
_entity.id
_entity.type
_entity.pdbx_description
1 polymer ?
#
loop_
_entity_poly.entity_id
_entity_poly.type
_entity_poly.pdbx_seq_one_letter_code
_entity_poly.pdbx_strand_id
1 'polypeptide(L)'
;MLNRCVYFTPNGAPLYHPIRSSHVNSYVNYSTVQARAQSAMAAANSVRVAAAQMTSVNDIASNFATCSRLVKEAVSAGAKMLCLPENFSYVGSKSGDSLLIAEPLDGPIMQKYCSLARESGIWLSLGGFQEKGHDDAHLRNTHVIIDDAGNIRSTYSKIHLFDVDVPGGAVYKESSFTEPGKDIAAVDSPIGRLGLTVCYDLRFPEIYQQLRFQHEAQLSPQLLVRHIGRFFFVPVQLRLSAMS
;
A
#
# COMPACT_ATOMS: atom_id res chain seq x y z
N MET A 1 12.58 -13.64 8.74
CA MET A 1 11.64 -12.50 8.75
C MET A 1 10.55 -12.79 7.73
N LEU A 2 9.29 -12.79 8.16
CA LEU A 2 8.15 -13.26 7.38
C LEU A 2 7.65 -12.15 6.44
N ASN A 3 7.92 -12.27 5.14
CA ASN A 3 7.13 -11.59 4.12
C ASN A 3 5.74 -12.24 4.12
N ARG A 4 4.68 -11.47 4.42
CA ARG A 4 3.31 -11.97 4.43
C ARG A 4 2.46 -11.14 3.50
N CYS A 5 1.68 -11.83 2.68
CA CYS A 5 0.54 -11.29 1.97
C CYS A 5 -0.69 -11.50 2.86
N VAL A 6 -1.41 -10.44 3.20
CA VAL A 6 -2.67 -10.56 3.97
C VAL A 6 -3.83 -10.19 3.06
N TYR A 7 -4.89 -11.00 3.13
CA TYR A 7 -6.08 -10.84 2.32
C TYR A 7 -7.18 -10.18 3.15
N PHE A 8 -7.80 -9.15 2.59
CA PHE A 8 -8.97 -8.52 3.18
C PHE A 8 -10.23 -8.90 2.42
N THR A 9 -11.30 -9.17 3.16
CA THR A 9 -12.68 -9.18 2.63
C THR A 9 -13.45 -8.03 3.26
N PRO A 10 -14.47 -7.45 2.60
CA PRO A 10 -15.06 -6.17 3.02
C PRO A 10 -15.85 -6.16 4.34
N ASN A 11 -15.99 -7.28 5.05
CA ASN A 11 -16.94 -7.38 6.15
C ASN A 11 -16.27 -7.32 7.53
N GLY A 12 -15.99 -6.10 7.99
CA GLY A 12 -15.72 -5.82 9.41
C GLY A 12 -17.03 -5.67 10.19
N ALA A 13 -17.43 -6.68 10.94
CA ALA A 13 -18.54 -6.60 11.90
C ALA A 13 -18.07 -6.97 13.31
N PRO A 14 -18.35 -6.15 14.35
CA PRO A 14 -17.97 -6.47 15.73
C PRO A 14 -18.88 -7.57 16.30
N LEU A 15 -18.29 -8.62 16.85
CA LEU A 15 -19.01 -9.67 17.58
C LEU A 15 -19.29 -9.20 19.01
N TYR A 16 -20.51 -8.77 19.28
CA TYR A 16 -21.06 -8.72 20.64
C TYR A 16 -21.58 -10.12 21.01
N HIS A 17 -21.13 -10.68 22.13
CA HIS A 17 -21.63 -11.94 22.67
C HIS A 17 -22.77 -11.71 23.67
N PRO A 18 -24.01 -12.20 23.43
CA PRO A 18 -24.99 -12.36 24.49
C PRO A 18 -24.79 -13.70 25.21
N ILE A 19 -24.97 -13.67 26.52
CA ILE A 19 -24.95 -14.81 27.44
C ILE A 19 -26.05 -15.81 27.06
N ARG A 20 -25.70 -17.11 26.97
CA ARG A 20 -26.61 -18.20 26.63
C ARG A 20 -27.52 -18.55 27.81
N SER A 21 -28.82 -18.64 27.57
CA SER A 21 -29.75 -19.50 28.31
C SER A 21 -30.15 -20.67 27.41
N SER A 22 -30.15 -21.88 27.99
CA SER A 22 -30.31 -23.16 27.31
C SER A 22 -31.78 -23.54 27.14
N HIS A 23 -32.28 -23.55 25.90
CA HIS A 23 -33.30 -24.51 25.45
C HIS A 23 -33.22 -24.65 23.92
N VAL A 24 -33.00 -25.88 23.46
CA VAL A 24 -32.94 -26.25 22.05
C VAL A 24 -34.34 -26.27 21.48
N ASN A 25 -34.59 -25.53 20.39
CA ASN A 25 -35.76 -25.75 19.55
C ASN A 25 -35.30 -25.90 18.10
N SER A 26 -35.62 -27.05 17.51
CA SER A 26 -35.30 -27.43 16.14
C SER A 26 -36.23 -26.71 15.17
N TYR A 27 -35.93 -25.45 14.90
CA TYR A 27 -36.42 -24.75 13.72
C TYR A 27 -35.20 -24.38 12.90
N VAL A 28 -35.15 -24.86 11.65
CA VAL A 28 -34.20 -24.33 10.67
C VAL A 28 -34.58 -22.86 10.50
N ASN A 29 -33.85 -21.99 11.19
CA ASN A 29 -34.07 -20.55 11.17
C ASN A 29 -33.89 -20.08 9.73
N TYR A 30 -34.99 -19.70 9.08
CA TYR A 30 -35.00 -19.10 7.75
C TYR A 30 -34.06 -17.88 7.66
N SER A 31 -33.87 -17.18 8.78
CA SER A 31 -32.89 -16.10 8.94
C SER A 31 -31.44 -16.57 8.76
N THR A 32 -31.09 -17.78 9.19
CA THR A 32 -29.73 -18.34 9.03
C THR A 32 -29.48 -18.76 7.58
N VAL A 33 -30.50 -19.25 6.88
CA VAL A 33 -30.41 -19.60 5.45
C VAL A 33 -30.32 -18.34 4.60
N GLN A 34 -31.11 -17.30 4.90
CA GLN A 34 -31.01 -15.99 4.25
C GLN A 34 -29.68 -15.29 4.53
N ALA A 35 -29.17 -15.32 5.76
CA ALA A 35 -27.86 -14.77 6.10
C ALA A 35 -26.72 -15.53 5.39
N ARG A 36 -26.82 -16.85 5.25
CA ARG A 36 -25.86 -17.65 4.47
C ARG A 36 -25.96 -17.38 2.97
N ALA A 37 -27.17 -17.20 2.43
CA ALA A 37 -27.38 -16.84 1.04
C ALA A 37 -26.88 -15.41 0.74
N GLN A 38 -27.11 -14.45 1.63
CA GLN A 38 -26.57 -13.10 1.55
C GLN A 38 -25.04 -13.08 1.70
N SER A 39 -24.48 -13.89 2.60
CA SER A 39 -23.03 -14.04 2.74
C SER A 39 -22.39 -14.73 1.52
N ALA A 40 -23.09 -15.67 0.89
CA ALA A 40 -22.64 -16.33 -0.33
C ALA A 40 -22.76 -15.41 -1.57
N MET A 41 -23.82 -14.62 -1.67
CA MET A 41 -23.97 -13.57 -2.70
C MET A 41 -22.96 -12.44 -2.52
N ALA A 42 -22.68 -12.02 -1.28
CA ALA A 42 -21.64 -11.04 -0.98
C ALA A 42 -20.24 -11.59 -1.28
N ALA A 43 -19.99 -12.89 -1.05
CA ALA A 43 -18.76 -13.55 -1.45
C ALA A 43 -18.62 -13.66 -2.98
N ALA A 44 -19.71 -13.91 -3.71
CA ALA A 44 -19.74 -13.95 -5.17
C ALA A 44 -19.43 -12.58 -5.82
N ASN A 45 -19.73 -11.48 -5.12
CA ASN A 45 -19.38 -10.11 -5.52
C ASN A 45 -18.13 -9.55 -4.80
N SER A 46 -17.37 -10.40 -4.08
CA SER A 46 -16.20 -9.93 -3.35
C SER A 46 -14.96 -9.90 -4.24
N VAL A 47 -14.26 -8.76 -4.26
CA VAL A 47 -12.97 -8.62 -4.93
C VAL A 47 -11.86 -8.83 -3.91
N ARG A 48 -10.91 -9.72 -4.21
CA ARG A 48 -9.78 -9.98 -3.33
C ARG A 48 -8.66 -8.99 -3.61
N VAL A 49 -8.17 -8.37 -2.53
CA VAL A 49 -7.01 -7.47 -2.55
C VAL A 49 -5.91 -8.09 -1.70
N ALA A 50 -4.69 -8.00 -2.21
CA ALA A 50 -3.48 -8.36 -1.51
C ALA A 50 -2.76 -7.10 -1.04
N ALA A 51 -2.29 -7.09 0.20
CA ALA A 51 -1.34 -6.10 0.67
C ALA A 51 -0.09 -6.81 1.18
N ALA A 52 1.05 -6.35 0.68
CA ALA A 52 2.34 -6.96 0.95
C ALA A 52 3.12 -6.16 2.00
N GLN A 53 3.84 -6.89 2.83
CA GLN A 53 4.92 -6.36 3.65
C GLN A 53 6.23 -7.00 3.21
N MET A 54 7.26 -6.17 3.04
CA MET A 54 8.63 -6.59 2.75
C MET A 54 9.63 -5.68 3.44
N THR A 55 10.86 -6.15 3.57
CA THR A 55 12.00 -5.34 3.99
C THR A 55 12.84 -5.04 2.76
N SER A 56 12.65 -3.87 2.16
CA SER A 56 13.48 -3.41 1.05
C SER A 56 14.92 -3.17 1.51
N VAL A 57 15.87 -3.45 0.63
CA VAL A 57 17.31 -3.24 0.85
C VAL A 57 17.91 -2.33 -0.22
N ASN A 58 19.21 -2.08 -0.17
CA ASN A 58 19.95 -1.27 -1.14
C ASN A 58 20.33 -2.04 -2.42
N ASP A 59 19.48 -2.98 -2.85
CA ASP A 59 19.65 -3.80 -4.06
C ASP A 59 18.32 -3.89 -4.81
N ILE A 60 18.24 -3.19 -5.94
CA ILE A 60 17.05 -3.12 -6.80
C ILE A 60 16.65 -4.51 -7.31
N ALA A 61 17.61 -5.35 -7.68
CA ALA A 61 17.33 -6.67 -8.25
C ALA A 61 16.76 -7.61 -7.18
N SER A 62 17.32 -7.59 -5.97
CA SER A 62 16.83 -8.35 -4.82
C SER A 62 15.41 -7.92 -4.42
N ASN A 63 15.15 -6.60 -4.36
CA ASN A 63 13.83 -6.06 -4.07
C ASN A 63 12.81 -6.43 -5.15
N PHE A 64 13.19 -6.32 -6.43
CA PHE A 64 12.34 -6.72 -7.55
C PHE A 64 12.02 -8.22 -7.52
N ALA A 65 12.99 -9.08 -7.20
CA ALA A 65 12.75 -10.52 -7.04
C ALA A 65 11.75 -10.80 -5.90
N THR A 66 11.86 -10.05 -4.80
CA THR A 66 10.91 -10.12 -3.68
C THR A 66 9.50 -9.69 -4.10
N CYS A 67 9.37 -8.54 -4.78
CA CYS A 67 8.09 -8.05 -5.30
C CYS A 67 7.48 -9.04 -6.30
N SER A 68 8.28 -9.58 -7.22
CA SER A 68 7.84 -10.57 -8.21
C SER A 68 7.29 -11.84 -7.57
N ARG A 69 7.93 -12.33 -6.50
CA ARG A 69 7.41 -13.47 -5.72
C ARG A 69 6.07 -13.12 -5.05
N LEU A 70 5.97 -11.94 -4.45
CA LEU A 70 4.74 -11.47 -3.81
C LEU A 70 3.58 -11.30 -4.81
N VAL A 71 3.86 -10.84 -6.02
CA VAL A 71 2.91 -10.81 -7.13
C VAL A 71 2.41 -12.21 -7.46
N LYS A 72 3.30 -13.19 -7.61
CA LYS A 72 2.92 -14.58 -7.88
C LYS A 72 2.04 -15.16 -6.77
N GLU A 73 2.34 -14.87 -5.51
CA GLU A 73 1.53 -15.30 -4.37
C GLU A 73 0.14 -14.65 -4.37
N ALA A 74 0.06 -13.34 -4.64
CA ALA A 74 -1.19 -12.61 -4.75
C ALA A 74 -2.07 -13.15 -5.89
N VAL A 75 -1.49 -13.38 -7.07
CA VAL A 75 -2.19 -13.98 -8.22
C VAL A 75 -2.66 -15.39 -7.91
N SER A 76 -1.82 -16.23 -7.30
CA SER A 76 -2.18 -17.60 -6.92
C SER A 76 -3.34 -17.63 -5.91
N ALA A 77 -3.44 -16.60 -5.08
CA ALA A 77 -4.57 -16.42 -4.17
C ALA A 77 -5.78 -15.75 -4.84
N GLY A 78 -5.74 -15.41 -6.13
CA GLY A 78 -6.86 -14.79 -6.85
C GLY A 78 -7.08 -13.31 -6.52
N ALA A 79 -6.06 -12.60 -6.01
CA ALA A 79 -6.14 -11.16 -5.82
C ALA A 79 -6.20 -10.44 -7.19
N LYS A 80 -7.04 -9.41 -7.28
CA LYS A 80 -7.13 -8.53 -8.46
C LYS A 80 -6.15 -7.36 -8.40
N MET A 81 -5.66 -7.05 -7.21
CA MET A 81 -4.71 -5.97 -6.99
C MET A 81 -3.76 -6.32 -5.85
N LEU A 82 -2.48 -6.00 -6.02
CA LEU A 82 -1.46 -6.06 -4.98
C LEU A 82 -0.99 -4.64 -4.60
N CYS A 83 -1.06 -4.33 -3.31
CA CYS A 83 -0.49 -3.11 -2.74
C CYS A 83 0.90 -3.41 -2.17
N LEU A 84 1.94 -2.87 -2.80
CA LEU A 84 3.31 -2.86 -2.31
C LEU A 84 3.56 -1.64 -1.41
N PRO A 85 4.47 -1.73 -0.43
CA PRO A 85 4.73 -0.64 0.51
C PRO A 85 5.46 0.55 -0.13
N GLU A 86 5.57 1.65 0.61
CA GLU A 86 6.53 2.73 0.32
C GLU A 86 7.96 2.17 0.22
N ASN A 87 8.78 2.73 -0.67
CA ASN A 87 10.17 2.33 -0.88
C ASN A 87 10.35 0.84 -1.23
N PHE A 88 9.37 0.23 -1.89
CA PHE A 88 9.42 -1.17 -2.34
C PHE A 88 10.62 -1.48 -3.26
N SER A 89 11.05 -0.50 -4.07
CA SER A 89 12.12 -0.64 -5.05
C SER A 89 13.53 -0.55 -4.46
N TYR A 90 13.72 0.28 -3.43
CA TYR A 90 15.04 0.57 -2.88
C TYR A 90 14.94 1.24 -1.51
N VAL A 91 15.81 0.85 -0.59
CA VAL A 91 16.10 1.57 0.66
C VAL A 91 17.60 1.69 0.81
N GLY A 92 18.10 2.94 0.82
CA GLY A 92 19.52 3.24 0.95
C GLY A 92 20.06 3.03 2.36
N SER A 93 21.39 3.03 2.50
CA SER A 93 22.04 2.95 3.81
C SER A 93 22.17 4.31 4.48
N LYS A 94 22.17 5.39 3.68
CA LYS A 94 22.22 6.77 4.13
C LYS A 94 21.03 7.56 3.59
N SER A 95 20.71 8.64 4.29
CA SER A 95 19.74 9.63 3.81
C SER A 95 20.19 10.20 2.46
N GLY A 96 19.27 10.27 1.49
CA GLY A 96 19.58 10.75 0.14
C GLY A 96 20.12 9.71 -0.85
N ASP A 97 20.53 8.51 -0.42
CA ASP A 97 21.00 7.44 -1.33
C ASP A 97 19.96 7.08 -2.41
N SER A 98 18.68 7.32 -2.12
CA SER A 98 17.57 7.12 -3.08
C SER A 98 17.68 7.99 -4.33
N LEU A 99 18.40 9.12 -4.29
CA LEU A 99 18.68 9.95 -5.47
C LEU A 99 19.50 9.19 -6.51
N LEU A 100 20.37 8.26 -6.09
CA LEU A 100 21.26 7.50 -6.99
C LEU A 100 20.49 6.57 -7.94
N ILE A 101 19.25 6.22 -7.57
CA ILE A 101 18.40 5.30 -8.31
C ILE A 101 17.13 5.97 -8.85
N ALA A 102 16.99 7.28 -8.64
CA ALA A 102 15.82 8.02 -9.07
C ALA A 102 15.75 8.06 -10.60
N GLU A 103 14.60 7.72 -11.15
CA GLU A 103 14.41 7.64 -12.60
C GLU A 103 13.03 8.18 -13.00
N PRO A 104 12.83 8.61 -14.27
CA PRO A 104 11.50 8.96 -14.75
C PRO A 104 10.57 7.73 -14.78
N LEU A 105 9.25 7.97 -14.87
CA LEU A 105 8.24 6.89 -14.87
C LEU A 105 8.26 6.00 -16.11
N ASP A 106 8.95 6.41 -17.18
CA ASP A 106 9.22 5.58 -18.35
C ASP A 106 10.58 4.86 -18.27
N GLY A 107 11.29 5.01 -17.13
CA GLY A 107 12.58 4.42 -16.85
C GLY A 107 12.58 2.90 -16.63
N PRO A 108 13.78 2.28 -16.64
CA PRO A 108 13.93 0.82 -16.67
C PRO A 108 13.41 0.11 -15.42
N ILE A 109 13.45 0.71 -14.22
CA ILE A 109 12.86 0.10 -13.01
C ILE A 109 11.34 0.09 -13.14
N MET A 110 10.72 1.22 -13.52
CA MET A 110 9.27 1.29 -13.66
C MET A 110 8.76 0.35 -14.77
N GLN A 111 9.45 0.28 -15.91
CA GLN A 111 9.10 -0.63 -17.02
C GLN A 111 9.10 -2.10 -16.60
N LYS A 112 9.95 -2.50 -15.64
CA LYS A 112 9.91 -3.87 -15.07
C LYS A 112 8.62 -4.13 -14.30
N TYR A 113 8.12 -3.15 -13.54
CA TYR A 113 6.85 -3.29 -12.82
C TYR A 113 5.63 -3.23 -13.75
N CYS A 114 5.67 -2.39 -14.79
CA CYS A 114 4.65 -2.38 -15.85
C CYS A 114 4.58 -3.74 -16.56
N SER A 115 5.73 -4.32 -16.91
CA SER A 115 5.81 -5.64 -17.53
C SER A 115 5.32 -6.74 -16.58
N LEU A 116 5.73 -6.68 -15.31
CA LEU A 116 5.30 -7.64 -14.28
C LEU A 116 3.77 -7.63 -14.07
N ALA A 117 3.15 -6.45 -14.02
CA ALA A 117 1.70 -6.30 -13.92
C ALA A 117 0.98 -6.93 -15.12
N ARG A 118 1.44 -6.61 -16.34
CA ARG A 118 0.90 -7.14 -17.60
C ARG A 118 1.03 -8.65 -17.70
N GLU A 119 2.22 -9.19 -17.44
CA GLU A 119 2.51 -10.62 -17.53
C GLU A 119 1.75 -11.43 -16.48
N SER A 120 1.49 -10.83 -15.32
CA SER A 120 0.78 -11.48 -14.22
C SER A 120 -0.74 -11.25 -14.25
N GLY A 121 -1.23 -10.36 -15.11
CA GLY A 121 -2.65 -10.00 -15.21
C GLY A 121 -3.22 -9.44 -13.91
N ILE A 122 -2.46 -8.59 -13.21
CA ILE A 122 -2.85 -8.03 -11.91
C ILE A 122 -2.56 -6.53 -11.83
N TRP A 123 -3.42 -5.79 -11.15
CA TRP A 123 -3.17 -4.39 -10.82
C TRP A 123 -2.11 -4.26 -9.72
N LEU A 124 -1.23 -3.27 -9.85
CA LEU A 124 -0.22 -2.96 -8.83
C LEU A 124 -0.43 -1.55 -8.26
N SER A 125 -0.40 -1.45 -6.94
CA SER A 125 -0.21 -0.19 -6.23
C SER A 125 1.22 -0.16 -5.70
N LEU A 126 2.07 0.65 -6.34
CA LEU A 126 3.46 0.86 -5.96
C LEU A 126 3.53 2.02 -4.96
N GLY A 127 3.57 1.70 -3.66
CA GLY A 127 3.28 2.66 -2.58
C GLY A 127 4.27 3.80 -2.36
N GLY A 128 5.31 3.95 -3.19
CA GLY A 128 6.31 5.02 -3.08
C GLY A 128 7.55 4.69 -3.90
N PHE A 129 7.55 5.11 -5.16
CA PHE A 129 8.64 4.98 -6.12
C PHE A 129 9.52 6.23 -6.09
N GLN A 130 10.83 6.06 -6.28
CA GLN A 130 11.78 7.16 -6.37
C GLN A 130 11.76 7.76 -7.79
N GLU A 131 10.76 8.59 -8.07
CA GLU A 131 10.65 9.29 -9.34
C GLU A 131 11.67 10.44 -9.40
N LYS A 132 12.27 10.69 -10.56
CA LYS A 132 13.13 11.87 -10.75
C LYS A 132 12.36 13.18 -10.51
N GLY A 133 12.93 14.08 -9.70
CA GLY A 133 12.35 15.37 -9.40
C GLY A 133 12.66 16.45 -10.44
N HIS A 134 12.42 17.71 -10.08
CA HIS A 134 12.68 18.87 -10.94
C HIS A 134 14.17 19.13 -11.23
N ASP A 135 15.08 18.62 -10.39
CA ASP A 135 16.53 18.70 -10.54
C ASP A 135 17.21 17.39 -10.11
N ASP A 136 18.54 17.34 -10.19
CA ASP A 136 19.32 16.14 -9.79
C ASP A 136 19.53 16.03 -8.26
N ALA A 137 19.14 17.05 -7.48
CA ALA A 137 19.26 17.06 -6.03
C ALA A 137 17.97 16.56 -5.34
N HIS A 138 16.86 16.50 -6.07
CA HIS A 138 15.55 16.12 -5.54
C HIS A 138 14.91 14.98 -6.33
N LEU A 139 14.30 14.06 -5.61
CA LEU A 139 13.37 13.06 -6.15
C LEU A 139 11.93 13.39 -5.72
N ARG A 140 10.96 12.70 -6.32
CA ARG A 140 9.58 12.62 -5.84
C ARG A 140 9.31 11.23 -5.29
N ASN A 141 8.71 11.16 -4.11
CA ASN A 141 8.20 9.91 -3.55
C ASN A 141 6.79 9.66 -4.11
N THR A 142 6.73 8.90 -5.19
CA THR A 142 5.54 8.81 -6.04
C THR A 142 4.81 7.48 -5.87
N HIS A 143 3.56 7.52 -5.42
CA HIS A 143 2.64 6.39 -5.45
C HIS A 143 2.13 6.19 -6.89
N VAL A 144 2.39 5.01 -7.47
CA VAL A 144 1.99 4.69 -8.85
C VAL A 144 0.96 3.57 -8.87
N ILE A 145 -0.10 3.73 -9.67
CA ILE A 145 -1.11 2.70 -9.94
C ILE A 145 -0.91 2.19 -11.37
N ILE A 146 -0.70 0.88 -11.50
CA ILE A 146 -0.51 0.19 -12.79
C ILE A 146 -1.67 -0.80 -12.98
N ASP A 147 -2.30 -0.79 -14.15
CA ASP A 147 -3.33 -1.76 -14.52
C ASP A 147 -2.76 -3.13 -14.92
N ASP A 148 -3.64 -4.11 -15.08
CA ASP A 148 -3.33 -5.46 -15.53
C ASP A 148 -2.90 -5.55 -17.01
N ALA A 149 -2.94 -4.46 -17.76
CA ALA A 149 -2.34 -4.34 -19.08
C ALA A 149 -0.94 -3.70 -19.04
N GLY A 150 -0.46 -3.29 -17.86
CA GLY A 150 0.85 -2.67 -17.65
C GLY A 150 0.86 -1.16 -17.89
N ASN A 151 -0.29 -0.49 -17.96
CA ASN A 151 -0.38 0.96 -18.12
C ASN A 151 -0.44 1.66 -16.77
N ILE A 152 0.28 2.78 -16.65
CA ILE A 152 0.14 3.68 -15.50
C ILE A 152 -1.22 4.37 -15.60
N ARG A 153 -2.07 4.19 -14.58
CA ARG A 153 -3.42 4.76 -14.51
C ARG A 153 -3.48 6.08 -13.76
N SER A 154 -2.62 6.23 -12.76
CA SER A 154 -2.54 7.42 -11.93
C SER A 154 -1.22 7.43 -11.18
N THR A 155 -0.74 8.63 -10.89
CA THR A 155 0.36 8.87 -9.97
C THR A 155 -0.05 9.87 -8.90
N TYR A 156 0.67 9.85 -7.78
CA TYR A 156 0.55 10.82 -6.70
C TYR A 156 1.93 11.02 -6.09
N SER A 157 2.45 12.25 -6.10
CA SER A 157 3.68 12.58 -5.39
C SER A 157 3.34 12.99 -3.96
N LYS A 158 4.03 12.40 -2.98
CA LYS A 158 3.83 12.64 -1.55
C LYS A 158 3.81 14.14 -1.23
N ILE A 159 2.71 14.62 -0.66
CA ILE A 159 2.53 16.04 -0.31
C ILE A 159 3.23 16.35 1.01
N HIS A 160 3.02 15.52 2.05
CA HIS A 160 3.58 15.77 3.37
C HIS A 160 4.89 15.02 3.57
N LEU A 161 6.01 15.72 3.46
CA LEU A 161 7.34 15.16 3.68
C LEU A 161 7.63 14.98 5.17
N PHE A 162 8.37 13.91 5.49
CA PHE A 162 8.74 13.55 6.86
C PHE A 162 10.01 14.28 7.27
N ASP A 163 9.83 15.46 7.88
CA ASP A 163 10.88 16.20 8.54
C ASP A 163 10.69 16.10 10.06
N VAL A 164 11.68 15.53 10.74
CA VAL A 164 11.70 15.36 12.19
C VAL A 164 13.04 15.78 12.75
N ASP A 165 12.97 16.67 13.74
CA ASP A 165 14.08 17.06 14.60
C ASP A 165 13.68 16.76 16.05
N VAL A 166 14.20 15.66 16.59
CA VAL A 166 14.00 15.31 18.00
C VAL A 166 15.19 15.84 18.81
N PRO A 167 14.98 16.78 19.75
CA PRO A 167 16.06 17.28 20.60
C PRO A 167 16.78 16.14 21.33
N GLY A 168 18.09 16.01 21.12
CA GLY A 168 18.92 14.93 21.68
C GLY A 168 18.69 13.55 21.05
N GLY A 169 17.94 13.47 19.95
CA GLY A 169 17.57 12.24 19.25
C GLY A 169 17.96 12.26 17.77
N ALA A 170 17.18 11.55 16.95
CA ALA A 170 17.41 11.46 15.52
C ALA A 170 16.92 12.73 14.80
N VAL A 171 17.75 13.22 13.89
CA VAL A 171 17.37 14.25 12.91
C VAL A 171 17.22 13.57 11.56
N TYR A 172 16.07 13.76 10.94
CA TYR A 172 15.81 13.29 9.59
C TYR A 172 15.01 14.33 8.82
N LYS A 173 15.46 14.65 7.61
CA LYS A 173 14.87 15.68 6.77
C LYS A 173 14.63 15.13 5.37
N GLU A 174 13.48 14.50 5.14
CA GLU A 174 13.09 14.01 3.81
C GLU A 174 13.12 15.15 2.79
N SER A 175 12.76 16.37 3.22
CA SER A 175 12.73 17.56 2.36
C SER A 175 14.10 17.99 1.84
N SER A 176 15.22 17.44 2.34
CA SER A 176 16.55 17.82 1.86
C SER A 176 16.96 17.12 0.57
N PHE A 177 16.20 16.11 0.14
CA PHE A 177 16.45 15.34 -1.08
C PHE A 177 15.16 14.91 -1.79
N THR A 178 13.98 15.29 -1.27
CA THR A 178 12.68 14.98 -1.86
C THR A 178 11.88 16.27 -2.00
N GLU A 179 11.25 16.49 -3.16
CA GLU A 179 10.31 17.58 -3.34
C GLU A 179 8.87 17.13 -3.07
N PRO A 180 8.02 18.00 -2.49
CA PRO A 180 6.63 17.66 -2.20
C PRO A 180 5.76 17.73 -3.46
N GLY A 181 4.77 16.84 -3.54
CA GLY A 181 3.66 16.96 -4.47
C GLY A 181 2.69 18.10 -4.09
N LYS A 182 1.73 18.35 -4.98
CA LYS A 182 0.73 19.42 -4.80
C LYS A 182 -0.71 18.93 -4.97
N ASP A 183 -0.89 17.87 -5.77
CA ASP A 183 -2.20 17.43 -6.21
C ASP A 183 -2.65 16.16 -5.48
N ILE A 184 -3.91 16.15 -5.05
CA ILE A 184 -4.56 14.95 -4.56
C ILE A 184 -5.05 14.13 -5.75
N ALA A 185 -4.80 12.83 -5.72
CA ALA A 185 -5.19 11.92 -6.79
C ALA A 185 -6.13 10.82 -6.30
N ALA A 186 -7.11 10.51 -7.13
CA ALA A 186 -7.93 9.31 -7.00
C ALA A 186 -8.17 8.66 -8.37
N VAL A 187 -8.28 7.33 -8.40
CA VAL A 187 -8.42 6.56 -9.64
C VAL A 187 -9.38 5.39 -9.48
N ASP A 188 -10.16 5.11 -10.51
CA ASP A 188 -11.01 3.92 -10.55
C ASP A 188 -10.17 2.66 -10.77
N SER A 189 -10.55 1.58 -10.10
CA SER A 189 -9.86 0.31 -10.14
C SER A 189 -10.84 -0.86 -9.98
N PRO A 190 -10.41 -2.12 -10.21
CA PRO A 190 -11.24 -3.30 -9.99
C PRO A 190 -11.73 -3.47 -8.54
N ILE A 191 -11.15 -2.75 -7.58
CA ILE A 191 -11.48 -2.84 -6.16
C ILE A 191 -12.27 -1.61 -5.66
N GLY A 192 -12.65 -0.70 -6.57
CA GLY A 192 -13.32 0.55 -6.27
C GLY A 192 -12.46 1.78 -6.57
N ARG A 193 -12.95 2.96 -6.18
CA ARG A 193 -12.22 4.23 -6.38
C ARG A 193 -11.17 4.42 -5.29
N LEU A 194 -9.91 4.49 -5.70
CA LEU A 194 -8.76 4.55 -4.82
C LEU A 194 -8.28 5.97 -4.61
N GLY A 195 -8.14 6.39 -3.36
CA GLY A 195 -7.41 7.60 -2.99
C GLY A 195 -5.93 7.29 -2.74
N LEU A 196 -5.05 8.04 -3.38
CA LEU A 196 -3.60 7.83 -3.30
C LEU A 196 -3.02 8.72 -2.21
N THR A 197 -2.14 8.15 -1.39
CA THR A 197 -1.41 8.83 -0.30
C THR A 197 -0.12 8.07 -0.06
N VAL A 198 0.85 8.66 0.64
CA VAL A 198 2.08 7.98 1.05
C VAL A 198 2.39 8.27 2.51
N CYS A 199 2.55 7.20 3.30
CA CYS A 199 3.14 7.20 4.63
C CYS A 199 2.73 8.38 5.54
N TYR A 200 3.53 9.45 5.59
CA TYR A 200 3.34 10.57 6.51
C TYR A 200 2.04 11.36 6.27
N ASP A 201 1.46 11.27 5.07
CA ASP A 201 0.12 11.79 4.77
C ASP A 201 -0.94 11.27 5.76
N LEU A 202 -0.75 10.08 6.35
CA LEU A 202 -1.63 9.51 7.39
C LEU A 202 -1.83 10.39 8.62
N ARG A 203 -0.95 11.38 8.84
CA ARG A 203 -1.03 12.32 9.96
C ARG A 203 -1.90 13.55 9.69
N PHE A 204 -2.34 13.74 8.45
CA PHE A 204 -3.05 14.94 8.01
C PHE A 204 -4.49 14.56 7.63
N PRO A 205 -5.47 14.64 8.54
CA PRO A 205 -6.84 14.20 8.26
C PRO A 205 -7.50 14.93 7.08
N GLU A 206 -7.06 16.14 6.75
CA GLU A 206 -7.56 16.99 5.68
C GLU A 206 -7.47 16.30 4.31
N ILE A 207 -6.38 15.60 4.00
CA ILE A 207 -6.24 14.88 2.72
C ILE A 207 -7.29 13.77 2.60
N TYR A 208 -7.61 13.07 3.69
CA TYR A 208 -8.61 12.01 3.69
C TYR A 208 -10.03 12.56 3.59
N GLN A 209 -10.30 13.75 4.14
CA GLN A 209 -11.58 14.44 3.93
C GLN A 209 -11.74 14.84 2.46
N GLN A 210 -10.71 15.42 1.84
CA GLN A 210 -10.75 15.78 0.41
C GLN A 210 -10.90 14.53 -0.46
N LEU A 211 -10.11 13.48 -0.20
CA LEU A 211 -10.23 12.20 -0.90
C LEU A 211 -11.64 11.63 -0.82
N ARG A 212 -12.26 11.63 0.36
CA ARG A 212 -13.60 11.07 0.55
C ARG A 212 -14.71 11.92 -0.09
N PHE A 213 -14.71 13.23 0.19
CA PHE A 213 -15.86 14.09 -0.12
C PHE A 213 -15.75 14.84 -1.44
N GLN A 214 -14.53 15.04 -1.96
CA GLN A 214 -14.30 15.76 -3.22
C GLN A 214 -13.87 14.81 -4.34
N HIS A 215 -13.12 13.75 -4.01
CA HIS A 215 -12.63 12.78 -5.00
C HIS A 215 -13.35 11.42 -4.94
N GLU A 216 -14.36 11.29 -4.07
CA GLU A 216 -15.20 10.09 -3.92
C GLU A 216 -14.43 8.79 -3.67
N ALA A 217 -13.23 8.88 -3.10
CA ALA A 217 -12.42 7.73 -2.76
C ALA A 217 -13.17 6.83 -1.76
N GLN A 218 -13.13 5.53 -2.03
CA GLN A 218 -13.73 4.48 -1.22
C GLN A 218 -12.66 3.79 -0.36
N LEU A 219 -11.43 3.69 -0.88
CA LEU A 219 -10.32 2.98 -0.26
C LEU A 219 -9.02 3.76 -0.44
N SER A 220 -8.04 3.54 0.44
CA SER A 220 -6.66 4.01 0.26
C SER A 220 -5.69 2.83 0.46
N PRO A 221 -4.84 2.50 -0.55
CA PRO A 221 -3.93 1.35 -0.46
C PRO A 221 -3.02 1.37 0.78
N GLN A 222 -2.58 2.54 1.23
CA GLN A 222 -1.69 2.65 2.39
C GLN A 222 -2.38 2.30 3.71
N LEU A 223 -3.69 2.51 3.81
CA LEU A 223 -4.45 2.08 4.99
C LEU A 223 -4.57 0.56 5.06
N LEU A 224 -4.58 -0.14 3.92
CA LEU A 224 -4.57 -1.60 3.86
C LEU A 224 -3.23 -2.17 4.35
N VAL A 225 -2.11 -1.60 3.89
CA VAL A 225 -0.76 -2.01 4.32
C VAL A 225 -0.55 -1.73 5.81
N ARG A 226 -1.08 -0.60 6.34
CA ARG A 226 -1.01 -0.27 7.76
C ARG A 226 -1.68 -1.31 8.66
N HIS A 227 -2.83 -1.88 8.27
CA HIS A 227 -3.57 -2.82 9.11
C HIS A 227 -2.82 -4.15 9.32
N ILE A 228 -1.81 -4.44 8.50
CA ILE A 228 -1.00 -5.67 8.57
C ILE A 228 0.15 -5.55 9.58
N GLY A 229 0.62 -4.33 9.89
CA GLY A 229 1.82 -4.13 10.70
C GLY A 229 1.58 -3.33 11.98
N ARG A 230 1.85 -3.94 13.13
CA ARG A 230 1.89 -3.28 14.46
C ARG A 230 3.08 -2.32 14.65
N PHE A 231 3.91 -2.10 13.61
CA PHE A 231 5.21 -1.42 13.68
C PHE A 231 5.53 -0.51 12.48
N PHE A 232 4.53 0.12 11.85
CA PHE A 232 4.76 1.02 10.69
C PHE A 232 5.03 2.49 11.08
N PHE A 233 5.70 2.74 12.21
CA PHE A 233 6.12 4.09 12.61
C PHE A 233 7.60 4.17 12.93
N VAL A 234 8.42 3.64 12.03
CA VAL A 234 9.81 4.05 11.90
C VAL A 234 10.09 4.13 10.40
N PRO A 235 10.14 5.34 9.80
CA PRO A 235 10.71 5.48 8.48
C PRO A 235 12.20 5.11 8.61
N VAL A 236 12.55 3.91 8.15
CA VAL A 236 13.89 3.48 7.72
C VAL A 236 15.06 3.56 8.73
N GLN A 237 14.98 4.21 9.90
CA GLN A 237 16.17 4.49 10.72
C GLN A 237 15.98 4.42 12.26
N LEU A 238 15.41 3.35 12.83
CA LEU A 238 15.55 3.02 14.27
C LEU A 238 15.88 1.53 14.48
N ARG A 239 16.78 0.99 13.66
CA ARG A 239 17.60 -0.19 14.01
C ARG A 239 19.08 0.19 14.01
N LEU A 240 19.41 1.20 14.80
CA LEU A 240 20.70 1.29 15.48
C LEU A 240 20.35 1.19 16.98
N SER A 241 21.05 0.30 17.68
CA SER A 241 20.89 -0.02 19.11
C SER A 241 19.88 -1.13 19.45
N ALA A 242 20.26 -2.37 19.14
CA ALA A 242 20.11 -3.52 20.04
C ALA A 242 21.01 -4.66 19.53
N MET A 243 22.32 -4.42 19.52
CA MET A 243 23.28 -5.50 19.75
C MET A 243 23.52 -5.53 21.26
N SER A 244 23.02 -6.59 21.88
CA SER A 244 23.60 -7.21 23.06
C SER A 244 23.68 -8.70 22.75
#